data_AF-A0A2X2XHN0-F1
#
_entry.id   AF-A0A2X2XHN0-F1
#
_cell.length_a   1.000
_cell.length_b   1.000
_cell.length_c   1.000
_cell.angle_alpha   90.00
_cell.angle_beta   90.00
_cell.angle_gamma   90.00
#
_symmetry.space_group_name_H-M   'P 1'
#
loop_
_entity.id
_entity.type
_entity.pdbx_description
1 polymer ?
#
loop_
_entity_poly.entity_id
_entity_poly.type
_entity_poly.pdbx_seq_one_letter_code
_entity_poly.pdbx_strand_id
1 'polypeptide(L)'
;MKNGITPLECAKAMQKENGDLPLMVHIGNNPPDLDEIAERLTAGDIITHCYNGKPNRILTPGGELRASITRALQRGVRLDVGHGTASLSFAVAQRAISLGILPHTISSDIYCRNRINGPVYSLANVMSKFLAIGMTLPQVIDCVTANAA
;
A
#
# COMPACT_ATOMS: atom_id res chain seq x y z
N MET A 1 19.76 -5.78 -16.53
CA MET A 1 19.07 -7.02 -16.09
C MET A 1 17.77 -6.62 -15.43
N LYS A 2 16.62 -7.18 -15.85
CA LYS A 2 15.36 -7.01 -15.13
C LYS A 2 15.29 -8.15 -14.12
N ASN A 3 15.49 -7.86 -12.84
CA ASN A 3 15.57 -8.89 -11.79
C ASN A 3 14.20 -9.53 -11.47
N GLY A 4 13.10 -9.07 -12.07
CA GLY A 4 11.78 -9.68 -11.94
C GLY A 4 11.35 -9.83 -10.48
N ILE A 5 10.84 -11.00 -10.13
CA ILE A 5 10.36 -11.36 -8.79
C ILE A 5 11.48 -11.79 -7.83
N THR A 6 12.67 -12.10 -8.35
CA THR A 6 13.78 -12.67 -7.57
C THR A 6 14.18 -11.86 -6.33
N PRO A 7 14.23 -10.50 -6.35
CA PRO A 7 14.50 -9.74 -5.14
C PRO A 7 13.49 -9.97 -4.01
N LEU A 8 12.22 -10.19 -4.35
CA LEU A 8 11.19 -10.52 -3.36
C LEU A 8 11.43 -11.90 -2.78
N GLU A 9 11.79 -12.88 -3.60
CA GLU A 9 12.10 -14.24 -3.13
C GLU A 9 13.29 -14.24 -2.17
N CYS A 10 14.34 -13.46 -2.47
CA CYS A 10 15.45 -13.25 -1.54
C CYS A 10 14.98 -12.58 -0.23
N ALA A 11 14.13 -11.56 -0.31
CA ALA A 11 13.59 -10.89 0.88
C ALA A 11 12.72 -11.84 1.73
N LYS A 12 11.94 -12.74 1.12
CA LYS A 12 11.16 -13.76 1.82
C LYS A 12 12.04 -14.81 2.50
N ALA A 13 13.16 -15.19 1.89
CA ALA A 13 14.16 -16.05 2.54
C ALA A 13 14.76 -15.36 3.78
N MET A 14 15.18 -14.10 3.64
CA MET A 14 15.70 -13.30 4.75
C MET A 14 14.66 -13.13 5.87
N GLN A 15 13.40 -12.85 5.53
CA GLN A 15 12.31 -12.76 6.50
C GLN A 15 12.19 -14.04 7.33
N LYS A 16 12.23 -15.20 6.67
CA LYS A 16 12.12 -16.50 7.34
C LYS A 16 13.31 -16.79 8.26
N GLU A 17 14.51 -16.44 7.83
CA GLU A 17 15.73 -16.54 8.64
C GLU A 17 15.70 -15.63 9.88
N ASN A 18 14.88 -14.57 9.85
CA ASN A 18 14.78 -13.58 10.91
C ASN A 18 13.46 -13.71 11.72
N GLY A 19 12.85 -14.89 11.75
CA GLY A 19 11.68 -15.16 12.60
C GLY A 19 10.40 -14.49 12.11
N ASP A 20 10.21 -14.43 10.79
CA ASP A 20 9.01 -13.94 10.13
C ASP A 20 8.65 -12.47 10.46
N LEU A 21 9.68 -11.61 10.60
CA LEU A 21 9.49 -10.16 10.76
C LEU A 21 8.62 -9.57 9.63
N PRO A 22 7.76 -8.57 9.89
CA PRO A 22 6.93 -7.97 8.85
C PRO A 22 7.75 -7.45 7.67
N LEU A 23 7.38 -7.86 6.45
CA LEU A 23 8.01 -7.40 5.20
C LEU A 23 7.10 -6.38 4.50
N MET A 24 7.62 -5.17 4.29
CA MET A 24 6.94 -4.16 3.47
C MET A 24 7.44 -4.19 2.03
N VAL A 25 6.52 -4.25 1.08
CA VAL A 25 6.79 -4.27 -0.35
C VAL A 25 6.20 -3.04 -1.02
N HIS A 26 7.08 -2.24 -1.63
CA HIS A 26 6.74 -1.12 -2.49
C HIS A 26 6.22 -1.63 -3.83
N ILE A 27 5.00 -1.26 -4.22
CA ILE A 27 4.46 -1.56 -5.55
C ILE A 27 4.49 -0.32 -6.45
N GLY A 28 4.80 -0.53 -7.73
CA GLY A 28 5.08 0.55 -8.68
C GLY A 28 4.68 0.21 -10.10
N ASN A 29 5.63 0.29 -11.04
CA ASN A 29 5.40 -0.11 -12.43
C ASN A 29 5.77 -1.58 -12.61
N ASN A 30 5.21 -2.22 -13.64
CA ASN A 30 5.71 -3.50 -14.11
C ASN A 30 7.14 -3.38 -14.67
N PRO A 31 7.96 -4.43 -14.61
CA PRO A 31 7.82 -5.66 -13.80
C PRO A 31 8.40 -5.50 -12.36
N PRO A 32 8.06 -6.40 -11.41
CA PRO A 32 7.16 -7.57 -11.54
C PRO A 32 5.67 -7.22 -11.45
N ASP A 33 4.81 -8.13 -11.91
CA ASP A 33 3.36 -7.95 -11.84
C ASP A 33 2.87 -8.05 -10.39
N LEU A 34 1.91 -7.20 -10.03
CA LEU A 34 1.34 -7.18 -8.68
C LEU A 34 0.71 -8.52 -8.30
N ASP A 35 0.15 -9.25 -9.25
CA ASP A 35 -0.43 -10.57 -8.97
C ASP A 35 0.66 -11.55 -8.55
N GLU A 36 1.83 -11.51 -9.18
CA GLU A 36 2.98 -12.33 -8.78
C GLU A 36 3.48 -11.94 -7.38
N ILE A 37 3.60 -10.65 -7.09
CA ILE A 37 3.99 -10.14 -5.78
C ILE A 37 3.03 -10.65 -4.72
N ALA A 38 1.73 -10.39 -4.91
CA ALA A 38 0.68 -10.68 -3.95
C ALA A 38 0.66 -12.17 -3.55
N GLU A 39 0.87 -13.09 -4.50
CA GLU A 39 0.90 -14.53 -4.20
C GLU A 39 2.09 -15.01 -3.36
N ARG A 40 3.20 -14.24 -3.30
CA ARG A 40 4.31 -14.55 -2.37
C ARG A 40 4.11 -13.97 -0.97
N LEU A 41 3.18 -13.02 -0.81
CA LEU A 41 2.98 -12.36 0.48
C LEU A 41 2.14 -13.21 1.43
N THR A 42 2.56 -13.23 2.69
CA THR A 42 1.99 -13.99 3.80
C THR A 42 1.43 -13.06 4.88
N ALA A 43 0.76 -13.62 5.88
CA ALA A 43 0.21 -12.86 7.01
C ALA A 43 1.26 -11.90 7.61
N GLY A 44 0.88 -10.65 7.85
CA GLY A 44 1.76 -9.64 8.42
C GLY A 44 2.59 -8.85 7.40
N ASP A 45 2.75 -9.35 6.16
CA ASP A 45 3.38 -8.56 5.09
C ASP A 45 2.53 -7.35 4.72
N ILE A 46 3.17 -6.30 4.21
CA ILE A 46 2.55 -5.01 3.93
C ILE A 46 2.77 -4.63 2.47
N ILE A 47 1.69 -4.32 1.75
CA ILE A 47 1.75 -3.67 0.44
C ILE A 47 1.64 -2.16 0.64
N THR A 48 2.74 -1.41 0.48
CA THR A 48 2.69 0.05 0.47
C THR A 48 2.40 0.59 -0.93
N HIS A 49 1.90 1.83 -1.02
CA HIS A 49 1.40 2.43 -2.28
C HIS A 49 0.14 1.76 -2.80
N CYS A 50 -0.69 1.23 -1.90
CA CYS A 50 -1.89 0.47 -2.26
C CYS A 50 -2.86 1.26 -3.17
N TYR A 51 -2.90 2.59 -3.05
CA TYR A 51 -3.77 3.47 -3.85
C TYR A 51 -3.05 4.22 -4.97
N ASN A 52 -1.94 3.69 -5.48
CA ASN A 52 -1.24 4.31 -6.60
C ASN A 52 -2.09 4.32 -7.89
N GLY A 53 -1.84 5.31 -8.76
CA GLY A 53 -2.56 5.49 -10.03
C GLY A 53 -1.99 4.75 -11.23
N LYS A 54 -0.93 3.93 -11.07
CA LYS A 54 -0.25 3.25 -12.18
C LYS A 54 -1.06 2.03 -12.64
N PRO A 55 -0.81 1.45 -13.84
CA PRO A 55 -1.52 0.26 -14.29
C PRO A 55 -1.38 -0.96 -13.36
N ASN A 56 -0.22 -1.09 -12.71
CA ASN A 56 0.07 -2.16 -11.76
C ASN A 56 -0.39 -1.78 -10.33
N ARG A 57 -1.70 -1.78 -10.11
CA ARG A 57 -2.39 -1.32 -8.89
C ARG A 57 -3.41 -2.33 -8.41
N ILE A 58 -3.89 -2.18 -7.17
CA ILE A 58 -4.79 -3.15 -6.52
C ILE A 58 -6.16 -3.31 -7.20
N LEU A 59 -6.60 -2.30 -7.95
CA LEU A 59 -7.85 -2.35 -8.70
C LEU A 59 -7.63 -2.77 -10.14
N THR A 60 -8.54 -3.58 -10.67
CA THR A 60 -8.65 -3.86 -12.11
C THR A 60 -9.03 -2.58 -12.88
N PRO A 61 -8.89 -2.55 -14.22
CA PRO A 61 -9.40 -1.45 -15.03
C PRO A 61 -10.90 -1.18 -14.85
N GLY A 62 -11.69 -2.21 -14.50
CA GLY A 62 -13.12 -2.09 -14.16
C GLY A 62 -13.39 -1.50 -12.77
N GLY A 63 -12.35 -1.23 -11.98
CA GLY A 63 -12.47 -0.66 -10.64
C GLY A 63 -12.89 -1.67 -9.57
N GLU A 64 -12.62 -2.96 -9.79
CA GLU A 64 -12.84 -4.05 -8.83
C GLU A 64 -11.51 -4.44 -8.17
N LEU A 65 -11.54 -4.99 -6.96
CA LEU A 65 -10.33 -5.50 -6.33
C LEU A 65 -9.80 -6.71 -7.10
N ARG A 66 -8.50 -6.71 -7.41
CA ARG A 66 -7.84 -7.87 -8.02
C ARG A 66 -8.00 -9.10 -7.15
N ALA A 67 -8.26 -10.25 -7.78
CA ALA A 67 -8.45 -11.51 -7.05
C ALA A 67 -7.20 -11.93 -6.25
N SER A 68 -6.00 -11.66 -6.77
CA SER A 68 -4.71 -11.86 -6.07
C SER A 68 -4.62 -11.04 -4.78
N ILE A 69 -5.06 -9.79 -4.82
CA ILE A 69 -5.12 -8.90 -3.66
C ILE A 69 -6.19 -9.37 -2.69
N THR A 70 -7.39 -9.74 -3.16
CA THR A 70 -8.42 -10.33 -2.30
C THR A 70 -7.90 -11.53 -1.51
N ARG A 71 -7.21 -12.46 -2.18
CA ARG A 71 -6.57 -13.61 -1.52
C ARG A 71 -5.48 -13.20 -0.54
N ALA A 72 -4.64 -12.21 -0.90
CA ALA A 72 -3.61 -11.68 -0.02
C ALA A 72 -4.21 -11.09 1.27
N LEU A 73 -5.25 -10.26 1.16
CA LEU A 73 -5.93 -9.69 2.32
C LEU A 73 -6.56 -10.79 3.20
N GLN A 74 -7.18 -11.81 2.61
CA GLN A 74 -7.72 -12.97 3.34
C GLN A 74 -6.62 -13.75 4.09
N ARG A 75 -5.39 -13.80 3.55
CA ARG A 75 -4.22 -14.37 4.24
C ARG A 75 -3.69 -13.50 5.37
N GLY A 76 -4.15 -12.27 5.52
CA GLY A 76 -3.68 -11.32 6.54
C GLY A 76 -2.57 -10.37 6.06
N VAL A 77 -2.41 -10.19 4.74
CA VAL A 77 -1.58 -9.11 4.17
C VAL A 77 -2.27 -7.77 4.45
N ARG A 78 -1.47 -6.76 4.81
CA ARG A 78 -1.93 -5.42 5.17
C ARG A 78 -1.69 -4.44 4.03
N LEU A 79 -2.55 -3.43 3.91
CA LEU A 79 -2.37 -2.34 2.96
C LEU A 79 -1.85 -1.11 3.68
N ASP A 80 -0.81 -0.49 3.14
CA ASP A 80 -0.27 0.80 3.58
C ASP A 80 -0.40 1.84 2.47
N VAL A 81 -0.75 3.07 2.85
CA VAL A 81 -0.95 4.16 1.89
C VAL A 81 0.34 4.54 1.17
N GLY A 82 1.42 4.84 1.91
CA GLY A 82 2.67 5.36 1.35
C GLY A 82 2.43 6.47 0.32
N HIS A 83 1.92 7.64 0.71
CA HIS A 83 1.43 8.61 -0.27
C HIS A 83 2.46 8.97 -1.36
N GLY A 84 3.68 9.33 -0.95
CA GLY A 84 4.80 9.63 -1.84
C GLY A 84 4.51 10.76 -2.83
N THR A 85 5.42 10.98 -3.78
CA THR A 85 5.17 11.96 -4.86
C THR A 85 4.18 11.44 -5.90
N ALA A 86 4.20 10.13 -6.15
CA ALA A 86 3.52 9.50 -7.30
C ALA A 86 2.75 8.23 -6.93
N SER A 87 2.43 8.05 -5.64
CA SER A 87 1.90 6.79 -5.10
C SER A 87 0.48 6.90 -4.54
N LEU A 88 -0.18 8.07 -4.64
CA LEU A 88 -1.61 8.24 -4.36
C LEU A 88 -2.36 8.77 -5.58
N SER A 89 -3.44 8.09 -5.96
CA SER A 89 -4.48 8.59 -6.86
C SER A 89 -5.79 8.72 -6.09
N PHE A 90 -6.36 9.93 -6.05
CA PHE A 90 -7.65 10.17 -5.39
C PHE A 90 -8.77 9.31 -5.97
N ALA A 91 -8.81 9.13 -7.29
CA ALA A 91 -9.83 8.31 -7.94
C ALA A 91 -9.74 6.83 -7.54
N VAL A 92 -8.51 6.29 -7.43
CA VAL A 92 -8.29 4.91 -6.99
C VAL A 92 -8.65 4.75 -5.51
N ALA A 93 -8.21 5.67 -4.66
CA ALA A 93 -8.51 5.66 -3.24
C ALA A 93 -10.02 5.77 -2.97
N GLN A 94 -10.72 6.73 -3.60
CA GLN A 94 -12.17 6.89 -3.50
C GLN A 94 -12.92 5.63 -3.92
N ARG A 95 -12.54 5.04 -5.06
CA ARG A 95 -13.15 3.81 -5.53
C ARG A 95 -12.93 2.66 -4.54
N ALA A 96 -11.70 2.44 -4.09
CA ALA A 96 -11.39 1.37 -3.15
C ALA A 96 -12.13 1.53 -1.82
N ILE A 97 -12.12 2.74 -1.25
CA ILE A 97 -12.81 3.04 0.02
C ILE A 97 -14.33 2.88 -0.12
N SER A 98 -14.92 3.26 -1.26
CA SER A 98 -16.37 3.02 -1.52
C SER A 98 -16.76 1.54 -1.56
N LEU A 99 -15.80 0.65 -1.83
CA LEU A 99 -15.97 -0.80 -1.80
C LEU A 99 -15.62 -1.42 -0.43
N GLY A 100 -15.34 -0.58 0.58
CA GLY A 100 -14.92 -1.04 1.92
C GLY A 100 -13.46 -1.48 2.01
N ILE A 101 -12.64 -1.22 0.99
CA ILE A 101 -11.22 -1.61 0.96
C ILE A 101 -10.42 -0.47 1.58
N LEU A 102 -10.36 -0.47 2.91
CA LEU A 102 -9.65 0.52 3.72
C LEU A 102 -8.16 0.16 3.87
N PRO A 103 -7.26 1.15 4.05
CA PRO A 103 -5.88 0.84 4.36
C PRO A 103 -5.76 0.38 5.81
N HIS A 104 -4.79 -0.48 6.10
CA HIS A 104 -4.43 -0.81 7.48
C HIS A 104 -3.71 0.37 8.13
N THR A 105 -2.75 0.97 7.40
CA THR A 105 -1.99 2.14 7.86
C THR A 105 -2.02 3.29 6.86
N ILE A 106 -2.02 4.51 7.37
CA ILE A 106 -1.83 5.72 6.56
C ILE A 106 -0.40 6.21 6.79
N SER A 107 0.46 6.04 5.79
CA SER A 107 1.85 6.54 5.82
C SER A 107 2.11 7.56 4.70
N SER A 108 3.16 8.36 4.85
CA SER A 108 3.41 9.51 3.99
C SER A 108 4.40 9.24 2.85
N ASP A 109 5.34 8.31 3.00
CA ASP A 109 6.50 8.17 2.11
C ASP A 109 7.16 9.55 1.86
N ILE A 110 7.47 10.24 2.96
CA ILE A 110 7.92 11.62 2.95
C ILE A 110 9.44 11.69 2.80
N TYR A 111 9.92 12.58 1.93
CA TYR A 111 11.33 12.86 1.73
C TYR A 111 11.53 14.34 1.35
N CYS A 112 12.77 14.83 1.35
CA CYS A 112 13.07 16.27 1.27
C CYS A 112 12.29 17.03 0.18
N ARG A 113 12.21 16.46 -1.03
CA ARG A 113 11.56 17.11 -2.16
C ARG A 113 10.04 17.22 -1.99
N ASN A 114 9.38 16.12 -1.62
CA ASN A 114 7.92 16.08 -1.56
C ASN A 114 7.34 16.79 -0.32
N ARG A 115 8.17 16.95 0.72
CA ARG A 115 7.86 17.74 1.91
C ARG A 115 7.81 19.23 1.61
N ILE A 116 8.77 19.74 0.84
CA ILE A 116 8.91 21.18 0.57
C ILE A 116 7.95 21.60 -0.55
N ASN A 117 7.92 20.83 -1.64
CA ASN A 117 7.19 21.21 -2.86
C ASN A 117 5.86 20.49 -3.04
N GLY A 118 5.45 19.68 -2.05
CA GLY A 118 4.32 18.78 -2.19
C GLY A 118 4.64 17.53 -3.03
N PRO A 119 3.70 16.57 -3.11
CA PRO A 119 2.32 16.66 -2.61
C PRO A 119 2.17 16.24 -1.14
N VAL A 120 3.26 15.95 -0.40
CA VAL A 120 3.23 15.38 0.95
C VAL A 120 3.91 16.33 1.94
N TYR A 121 3.17 17.31 2.47
CA TYR A 121 3.75 18.30 3.39
C TYR A 121 3.99 17.75 4.81
N SER A 122 3.14 16.82 5.26
CA SER A 122 3.20 16.19 6.59
C SER A 122 2.27 14.97 6.63
N LEU A 123 2.40 14.14 7.67
CA LEU A 123 1.43 13.06 7.90
C LEU A 123 0.00 13.60 8.10
N ALA A 124 -0.16 14.70 8.84
CA ALA A 124 -1.45 15.37 9.03
C ALA A 124 -2.09 15.82 7.71
N ASN A 125 -1.28 16.29 6.74
CA ASN A 125 -1.76 16.59 5.40
C ASN A 125 -2.28 15.34 4.68
N VAL A 126 -1.62 14.19 4.82
CA VAL A 126 -2.08 12.92 4.23
C VAL A 126 -3.36 12.45 4.92
N MET A 127 -3.42 12.45 6.25
CA MET A 127 -4.62 12.11 7.03
C MET A 127 -5.84 12.92 6.59
N SER A 128 -5.67 14.23 6.37
CA SER A 128 -6.74 15.12 5.91
C SER A 128 -7.31 14.72 4.55
N LYS A 129 -6.48 14.15 3.66
CA LYS A 129 -6.96 13.62 2.36
C LYS A 129 -7.86 12.41 2.55
N PHE A 130 -7.54 11.51 3.49
CA PHE A 130 -8.36 10.34 3.77
C PHE A 130 -9.67 10.68 4.49
N LEU A 131 -9.68 11.70 5.35
CA LEU A 131 -10.92 12.29 5.85
C LEU A 131 -11.79 12.82 4.71
N ALA A 132 -11.19 13.59 3.78
CA ALA A 132 -11.90 14.14 2.63
C ALA A 132 -12.40 13.07 1.62
N ILE A 133 -11.73 11.91 1.55
CA ILE A 133 -12.11 10.78 0.69
C ILE A 133 -13.25 9.94 1.30
N GLY A 134 -13.54 10.10 2.60
CA GLY A 134 -14.69 9.48 3.26
C GLY A 134 -14.34 8.47 4.36
N MET A 135 -13.09 8.37 4.79
CA MET A 135 -12.77 7.66 6.05
C MET A 135 -13.25 8.50 7.24
N THR A 136 -13.78 7.83 8.26
CA THR A 136 -14.15 8.48 9.51
C THR A 136 -12.91 8.91 10.31
N LEU A 137 -13.06 9.89 11.19
CA LEU A 137 -11.96 10.33 12.05
C LEU A 137 -11.37 9.19 12.90
N PRO A 138 -12.16 8.33 13.57
CA PRO A 138 -11.61 7.18 14.30
C PRO A 138 -10.77 6.26 13.42
N GLN A 139 -11.26 5.90 12.23
CA GLN A 139 -10.51 5.06 11.28
C GLN A 139 -9.16 5.69 10.91
N VAL A 140 -9.13 6.99 10.62
CA VAL A 140 -7.89 7.70 10.27
C VAL A 140 -6.92 7.72 11.45
N ILE A 141 -7.39 7.90 12.69
CA ILE A 141 -6.56 7.88 13.88
C ILE A 141 -5.98 6.50 14.14
N ASP A 142 -6.78 5.44 14.04
CA ASP A 142 -6.33 4.05 14.22
C ASP A 142 -5.23 3.69 13.20
N CYS A 143 -5.39 4.13 11.95
CA CYS A 143 -4.42 3.93 10.87
C CYS A 143 -3.06 4.63 11.07
N VAL A 144 -2.96 5.59 11.99
CA VAL A 144 -1.70 6.31 12.30
C VAL A 144 -1.23 6.12 13.74
N THR A 145 -1.90 5.24 14.49
CA THR A 145 -1.56 4.92 15.89
C THR A 145 -1.55 3.41 16.08
N ALA A 146 -2.65 2.82 16.55
CA ALA A 146 -2.76 1.42 16.94
C ALA A 146 -2.34 0.44 15.83
N ASN A 147 -2.68 0.72 14.57
CA ASN A 147 -2.35 -0.18 13.46
C ASN A 147 -0.89 -0.08 13.01
N ALA A 148 -0.23 1.04 13.30
CA ALA A 148 1.16 1.30 12.91
C ALA A 148 2.18 0.91 14.00
N ALA A 149 1.71 0.63 15.22
CA ALA A 149 2.52 0.33 16.40
C ALA A 149 3.04 -1.12 16.44
#